data_AF-A0A2P2M9K3-F1
#
_entry.id   AF-A0A2P2M9K3-F1
#
_cell.length_a   1.000
_cell.length_b   1.000
_cell.length_c   1.000
_cell.angle_alpha   90.00
_cell.angle_beta   90.00
_cell.angle_gamma   90.00
#
_symmetry.space_group_name_H-M   'P 1'
#
loop_
_entity.id
_entity.type
_entity.pdbx_description
1 polymer ?
#
loop_
_entity_poly.entity_id
_entity_poly.type
_entity_poly.pdbx_seq_one_letter_code
_entity_poly.pdbx_strand_id
1 'polypeptide(L)'
;MELSTQKMHSLLSNVPPPEHLKGDSFNEMWSGSGFLFKEYEPKDLSQFPKTEDKQPKSENHNNSKNLLSASNIAKRMKLKFTKAWVSFLRLPLPLEVYKEVLVTLHEAVIPHHSNPIMLCDFLTRSYDIGGVVSVMALSSLFILMTQHGLEYSNFYEKLYALLVPSIFMAKHRARFFQLLDSCLKSPLLPAYLAAAFAKKLSRLALTVPPSGALVIIALVHNLLRRHPSINCLVHREDGNDTAGDDSEAKRNDADDANASGTSMKTSPRKAGVDHFDNGESNPAKCNALRSSLWEIDTLRHHYCPPVSRFILSLENDLTVRAKTTEIAIEDFSSGSYATIFGEEIRRRVKQVPLAFYRATPISLFSESDFPGWTFEYDERNGQKGETGIVETLEGTNHNSAKRQRIDSL
;
A
#
# COMPACT_ATOMS: atom_id res chain seq x y z
N MET A 1 30.22 -8.57 -13.08
CA MET A 1 29.66 -9.12 -11.82
C MET A 1 28.14 -9.08 -11.80
N GLU A 2 27.48 -8.01 -12.27
CA GLU A 2 26.02 -7.87 -12.22
C GLU A 2 25.24 -9.01 -12.90
N LEU A 3 25.68 -9.41 -14.09
CA LEU A 3 25.05 -10.50 -14.85
C LEU A 3 25.22 -11.87 -14.16
N SER A 4 26.31 -12.05 -13.41
CA SER A 4 26.53 -13.24 -12.60
C SER A 4 25.63 -13.25 -11.36
N THR A 5 25.43 -12.10 -10.70
CA THR A 5 24.52 -11.99 -9.55
C THR A 5 23.06 -12.21 -9.94
N GLN A 6 22.64 -11.71 -11.10
CA GLN A 6 21.30 -11.99 -11.65
C GLN A 6 21.08 -13.47 -11.96
N LYS A 7 22.07 -14.12 -12.60
CA LYS A 7 22.03 -15.57 -12.86
C LYS A 7 22.00 -16.39 -11.56
N MET A 8 22.80 -16.01 -10.57
CA MET A 8 22.79 -16.67 -9.25
C MET A 8 21.44 -16.51 -8.54
N HIS A 9 20.84 -15.30 -8.56
CA HIS A 9 19.50 -15.07 -8.03
C HIS A 9 18.47 -15.96 -8.72
N SER A 10 18.45 -15.97 -10.06
CA SER A 10 17.53 -16.79 -10.86
C SER A 10 17.69 -18.30 -10.59
N LEU A 11 18.91 -18.78 -10.38
CA LEU A 11 19.15 -20.18 -10.04
C LEU A 11 18.66 -20.52 -8.62
N LEU A 12 18.88 -19.63 -7.66
CA LEU A 12 18.49 -19.85 -6.26
C LEU A 12 16.98 -19.70 -6.02
N SER A 13 16.32 -18.79 -6.74
CA SER A 13 14.86 -18.56 -6.63
C SER A 13 14.04 -19.70 -7.23
N ASN A 14 14.60 -20.44 -8.18
CA ASN A 14 13.94 -21.53 -8.90
C ASN A 14 14.28 -22.93 -8.33
N VAL A 15 14.91 -23.00 -7.16
CA VAL A 15 15.16 -24.31 -6.52
C VAL A 15 13.82 -24.94 -6.13
N PRO A 16 13.47 -26.12 -6.65
CA PRO A 16 12.16 -26.72 -6.41
C PRO A 16 11.97 -27.04 -4.92
N PRO A 17 10.74 -26.88 -4.37
CA PRO A 17 10.46 -27.17 -2.98
C PRO A 17 10.78 -28.64 -2.66
N PRO A 18 11.40 -28.93 -1.51
CA PRO A 18 11.74 -30.31 -1.12
C PRO A 18 10.51 -31.22 -0.97
N GLU A 19 9.31 -30.66 -0.85
CA GLU A 19 8.05 -31.38 -0.65
C GLU A 19 7.44 -31.95 -1.94
N HIS A 20 7.77 -31.40 -3.11
CA HIS A 20 7.30 -31.88 -4.41
C HIS A 20 8.14 -33.03 -4.99
N LEU A 21 9.19 -33.46 -4.28
CA LEU A 21 10.20 -34.40 -4.76
C LEU A 21 10.03 -35.77 -4.10
N LYS A 22 8.82 -36.34 -4.21
CA LYS A 22 8.54 -37.75 -3.86
C LYS A 22 8.75 -38.62 -5.11
N GLY A 23 9.99 -38.90 -5.46
CA GLY A 23 10.31 -39.85 -6.53
C GLY A 23 11.61 -40.59 -6.23
N ASP A 24 11.59 -41.92 -6.41
CA ASP A 24 12.73 -42.79 -6.13
C ASP A 24 14.00 -42.40 -6.93
N SER A 25 13.82 -41.81 -8.12
CA SER A 25 14.90 -41.25 -8.96
C SER A 25 15.68 -40.10 -8.29
N PHE A 26 15.05 -39.31 -7.42
CA PHE A 26 15.72 -38.18 -6.78
C PHE A 26 16.65 -38.63 -5.65
N ASN A 27 16.23 -39.66 -4.90
CA ASN A 27 17.09 -40.29 -3.91
C ASN A 27 18.36 -40.84 -4.58
N GLU A 28 18.25 -41.47 -5.75
CA GLU A 28 19.42 -41.90 -6.54
C GLU A 28 20.28 -40.72 -7.03
N MET A 29 19.68 -39.61 -7.46
CA MET A 29 20.44 -38.46 -7.96
C MET A 29 21.30 -37.79 -6.87
N TRP A 30 20.82 -37.77 -5.62
CA TRP A 30 21.54 -37.21 -4.46
C TRP A 30 22.40 -38.21 -3.69
N SER A 31 22.13 -39.52 -3.83
CA SER A 31 23.01 -40.57 -3.27
C SER A 31 24.08 -41.02 -4.27
N GLY A 32 23.87 -40.86 -5.57
CA GLY A 32 24.82 -41.16 -6.66
C GLY A 32 25.75 -40.01 -7.01
N SER A 33 25.36 -38.76 -6.74
CA SER A 33 26.29 -37.62 -6.83
C SER A 33 27.16 -37.61 -5.58
N GLY A 34 28.35 -38.22 -5.67
CA GLY A 34 29.37 -38.36 -4.61
C GLY A 34 29.89 -37.05 -4.00
N PHE A 35 29.03 -36.22 -3.44
CA PHE A 35 29.36 -35.10 -2.56
C PHE A 35 29.61 -35.61 -1.13
N LEU A 36 30.55 -36.55 -1.02
CA LEU A 36 31.19 -36.90 0.24
C LEU A 36 32.48 -36.09 0.30
N PHE A 37 32.37 -34.80 0.60
CA PHE A 37 33.53 -34.04 1.06
C PHE A 37 33.93 -34.65 2.39
N LYS A 38 35.00 -35.45 2.33
CA LYS A 38 35.72 -35.97 3.48
C LYS A 38 36.12 -34.79 4.34
N GLU A 39 35.47 -34.61 5.48
CA GLU A 39 35.96 -33.73 6.54
C GLU A 39 37.35 -34.24 6.92
N TYR A 40 38.39 -33.49 6.55
CA TYR A 40 39.73 -33.67 7.09
C TYR A 40 39.79 -32.93 8.42
N GLU A 41 39.61 -33.66 9.51
CA GLU A 41 40.22 -33.31 10.78
C GLU A 41 41.74 -33.57 10.69
N PRO A 42 42.61 -32.67 11.16
CA PRO A 42 44.03 -32.93 11.24
C PRO A 42 44.31 -33.75 12.51
N LYS A 43 44.83 -34.98 12.36
CA LYS A 43 45.45 -35.72 13.46
C LYS A 43 46.85 -36.16 13.09
N ASP A 44 47.71 -36.00 14.09
CA ASP A 44 49.15 -36.10 14.10
C ASP A 44 49.74 -37.37 13.47
N LEU A 45 50.94 -37.14 12.93
CA LEU A 45 51.89 -38.12 12.42
C LEU A 45 52.40 -39.04 13.55
N SER A 46 52.18 -40.35 13.43
CA SER A 46 53.21 -41.35 13.77
C SER A 46 52.87 -42.78 13.31
N GLN A 47 53.73 -43.28 12.41
CA GLN A 47 54.24 -44.66 12.27
C GLN A 47 53.36 -45.77 11.63
N PHE A 48 53.83 -46.21 10.45
CA PHE A 48 53.64 -47.52 9.81
C PHE A 48 54.49 -48.62 10.50
N PRO A 49 54.49 -49.90 10.05
CA PRO A 49 53.37 -50.84 9.83
C PRO A 49 53.68 -52.23 10.47
N LYS A 50 52.75 -53.21 10.41
CA LYS A 50 53.10 -54.63 10.24
C LYS A 50 51.89 -55.48 9.80
N THR A 51 52.20 -56.33 8.83
CA THR A 51 51.42 -57.36 8.13
C THR A 51 51.01 -58.53 9.02
N GLU A 52 49.85 -59.14 8.77
CA GLU A 52 49.71 -60.60 8.55
C GLU A 52 48.30 -61.01 8.08
N ASP A 53 48.29 -61.97 7.16
CA ASP A 53 47.16 -62.62 6.51
C ASP A 53 46.25 -63.42 7.46
N LYS A 54 44.93 -63.36 7.20
CA LYS A 54 43.98 -64.50 7.26
C LYS A 54 42.57 -64.08 6.81
N GLN A 55 42.14 -64.57 5.65
CA GLN A 55 40.73 -64.72 5.25
C GLN A 55 40.23 -66.14 5.64
N PRO A 56 38.93 -66.47 5.51
CA PRO A 56 37.74 -65.69 5.85
C PRO A 56 36.76 -66.56 6.68
N LYS A 57 36.02 -65.99 7.64
CA LYS A 57 34.84 -66.68 8.21
C LYS A 57 33.68 -65.69 8.35
N SER A 58 32.62 -66.07 7.64
CA SER A 58 31.21 -65.65 7.74
C SER A 58 30.84 -64.73 8.90
N GLU A 59 30.64 -63.45 8.60
CA GLU A 59 29.84 -62.56 9.43
C GLU A 59 28.95 -61.68 8.55
N ASN A 60 27.64 -61.90 8.67
CA ASN A 60 26.55 -60.97 8.48
C ASN A 60 26.75 -59.81 7.48
N HIS A 61 26.34 -60.02 6.24
CA HIS A 61 25.85 -58.94 5.39
C HIS A 61 24.59 -58.34 5.99
N ASN A 62 24.75 -57.41 6.93
CA ASN A 62 23.70 -56.48 7.34
C ASN A 62 24.35 -55.18 7.81
N ASN A 63 25.03 -54.47 6.91
CA ASN A 63 25.27 -53.05 7.10
C ASN A 63 25.56 -52.35 5.77
N SER A 64 24.99 -51.15 5.62
CA SER A 64 25.13 -50.23 4.48
C SER A 64 24.01 -50.19 3.43
N LYS A 65 22.75 -50.14 3.89
CA LYS A 65 21.72 -49.33 3.21
C LYS A 65 21.01 -48.47 4.24
N ASN A 66 21.73 -47.48 4.78
CA ASN A 66 21.08 -46.33 5.41
C ASN A 66 20.42 -45.53 4.28
N LEU A 67 19.23 -45.97 3.87
CA LEU A 67 18.25 -45.13 3.19
C LEU A 67 18.08 -43.91 4.08
N LEU A 68 18.72 -42.79 3.74
CA LEU A 68 18.47 -41.53 4.40
C LEU A 68 16.97 -41.27 4.23
N SER A 69 16.20 -41.34 5.31
CA SER A 69 14.78 -41.07 5.26
C SER A 69 14.56 -39.70 4.58
N ALA A 70 13.51 -39.58 3.76
CA ALA A 70 13.23 -38.36 3.00
C ALA A 70 13.25 -37.09 3.87
N SER A 71 12.88 -37.21 5.15
CA SER A 71 12.97 -36.15 6.16
C SER A 71 14.41 -35.69 6.44
N ASN A 72 15.38 -36.60 6.54
CA ASN A 72 16.79 -36.27 6.74
C ASN A 72 17.41 -35.61 5.50
N ILE A 73 16.99 -36.02 4.30
CA ILE A 73 17.40 -35.39 3.04
C ILE A 73 16.85 -33.96 2.96
N ALA A 74 15.57 -33.76 3.23
CA ALA A 74 14.95 -32.44 3.24
C ALA A 74 15.63 -31.50 4.25
N LYS A 75 15.95 -31.96 5.47
CA LYS A 75 16.71 -31.17 6.45
C LYS A 75 18.10 -30.78 5.93
N ARG A 76 18.84 -31.71 5.34
CA ARG A 76 20.17 -31.43 4.74
C ARG A 76 20.07 -30.46 3.57
N MET A 77 19.03 -30.56 2.74
CA MET A 77 18.77 -29.64 1.65
C MET A 77 18.47 -28.22 2.16
N LYS A 78 17.60 -28.08 3.18
CA LYS A 78 17.32 -26.77 3.82
C LYS A 78 18.59 -26.11 4.37
N LEU A 79 19.50 -26.88 4.98
CA LEU A 79 20.79 -26.37 5.47
C LEU A 79 21.69 -25.88 4.33
N LYS A 80 21.82 -26.66 3.24
CA LYS A 80 22.60 -26.26 2.06
C LYS A 80 22.00 -25.04 1.38
N PHE A 81 20.69 -24.99 1.23
CA PHE A 81 19.95 -23.85 0.69
C PHE A 81 20.17 -22.59 1.52
N THR A 82 20.07 -22.69 2.84
CA THR A 82 20.36 -21.61 3.79
C THR A 82 21.79 -21.09 3.62
N LYS A 83 22.78 -21.99 3.59
CA LYS A 83 24.19 -21.61 3.40
C LYS A 83 24.42 -20.92 2.05
N ALA A 84 23.76 -21.38 0.99
CA ALA A 84 23.87 -20.76 -0.34
C ALA A 84 23.27 -19.35 -0.34
N TRP A 85 22.06 -19.15 0.20
CA TRP A 85 21.41 -17.85 0.28
C TRP A 85 22.19 -16.85 1.16
N VAL A 86 22.65 -17.26 2.33
CA VAL A 86 23.48 -16.39 3.19
C VAL A 86 24.78 -16.02 2.49
N SER A 87 25.39 -16.93 1.74
CA SER A 87 26.61 -16.63 0.96
C SER A 87 26.34 -15.67 -0.19
N PHE A 88 25.18 -15.80 -0.86
CA PHE A 88 24.74 -14.90 -1.91
C PHE A 88 24.46 -13.49 -1.38
N LEU A 89 23.75 -13.35 -0.25
CA LEU A 89 23.45 -12.06 0.38
C LEU A 89 24.69 -11.31 0.87
N ARG A 90 25.84 -11.98 1.02
CA ARG A 90 27.12 -11.33 1.36
C ARG A 90 27.78 -10.64 0.17
N LEU A 91 27.35 -10.93 -1.06
CA LEU A 91 27.90 -10.31 -2.25
C LEU A 91 27.41 -8.85 -2.39
N PRO A 92 28.17 -7.97 -3.07
CA PRO A 92 27.67 -6.65 -3.41
C PRO A 92 26.54 -6.77 -4.46
N LEU A 93 25.29 -6.72 -3.98
CA LEU A 93 24.12 -6.87 -4.83
C LEU A 93 23.81 -5.56 -5.57
N PRO A 94 23.66 -5.59 -6.91
CA PRO A 94 23.11 -4.46 -7.65
C PRO A 94 21.70 -4.12 -7.18
N LEU A 95 21.31 -2.85 -7.28
CA LEU A 95 20.04 -2.34 -6.76
C LEU A 95 18.81 -3.12 -7.27
N GLU A 96 18.79 -3.49 -8.55
CA GLU A 96 17.67 -4.22 -9.14
C GLU A 96 17.56 -5.64 -8.57
N VAL A 97 18.69 -6.35 -8.42
CA VAL A 97 18.72 -7.69 -7.80
C VAL A 97 18.31 -7.61 -6.34
N TYR A 98 18.78 -6.58 -5.62
CA TYR A 98 18.42 -6.35 -4.23
C TYR A 98 16.90 -6.20 -4.04
N LYS A 99 16.25 -5.40 -4.90
CA LYS A 99 14.79 -5.22 -4.92
C LYS A 99 14.05 -6.52 -5.23
N GLU A 100 14.51 -7.28 -6.23
CA GLU A 100 13.92 -8.57 -6.60
C GLU A 100 14.00 -9.59 -5.46
N VAL A 101 15.15 -9.64 -4.77
CA VAL A 101 15.34 -10.48 -3.58
C VAL A 101 14.30 -10.12 -2.53
N LEU A 102 14.15 -8.84 -2.17
CA LEU A 102 13.18 -8.42 -1.15
C LEU A 102 11.73 -8.79 -1.51
N VAL A 103 11.36 -8.71 -2.78
CA VAL A 103 10.00 -9.04 -3.24
C VAL A 103 9.72 -10.54 -3.19
N THR A 104 10.72 -11.39 -3.34
CA THR A 104 10.53 -12.85 -3.43
C THR A 104 10.85 -13.57 -2.12
N LEU A 105 11.55 -12.91 -1.19
CA LEU A 105 12.13 -13.52 0.00
C LEU A 105 11.10 -14.24 0.88
N HIS A 106 9.92 -13.66 1.10
CA HIS A 106 8.89 -14.25 1.97
C HIS A 106 8.24 -15.50 1.37
N GLU A 107 8.21 -15.65 0.04
CA GLU A 107 7.55 -16.75 -0.67
C GLU A 107 8.55 -17.85 -1.03
N ALA A 108 9.72 -17.45 -1.54
CA ALA A 108 10.70 -18.39 -2.09
C ALA A 108 11.76 -18.83 -1.06
N VAL A 109 12.09 -18.00 -0.08
CA VAL A 109 13.24 -18.23 0.81
C VAL A 109 12.81 -18.60 2.23
N ILE A 110 12.01 -17.77 2.88
CA ILE A 110 11.63 -17.95 4.30
C ILE A 110 11.05 -19.37 4.59
N PRO A 111 10.11 -19.92 3.80
CA PRO A 111 9.53 -21.25 4.07
C PRO A 111 10.53 -22.41 4.02
N HIS A 112 11.61 -22.23 3.26
CA HIS A 112 12.63 -23.26 3.02
C HIS A 112 13.92 -23.02 3.82
N HIS A 113 14.01 -21.89 4.51
CA HIS A 113 15.17 -21.52 5.31
C HIS A 113 15.17 -22.29 6.65
N SER A 114 16.32 -22.82 7.06
CA SER A 114 16.41 -23.64 8.28
C SER A 114 16.28 -22.82 9.57
N ASN A 115 16.74 -21.56 9.54
CA ASN A 115 16.61 -20.61 10.64
C ASN A 115 16.27 -19.19 10.13
N PRO A 116 15.01 -18.90 9.77
CA PRO A 116 14.62 -17.64 9.09
C PRO A 116 15.00 -16.37 9.85
N ILE A 117 15.12 -16.45 11.19
CA ILE A 117 15.46 -15.30 12.02
C ILE A 117 16.85 -14.71 11.68
N MET A 118 17.75 -15.48 11.07
CA MET A 118 19.07 -14.97 10.63
C MET A 118 18.97 -13.86 9.57
N LEU A 119 17.82 -13.73 8.90
CA LEU A 119 17.57 -12.67 7.92
C LEU A 119 17.12 -11.35 8.59
N CYS A 120 16.97 -11.31 9.92
CA CYS A 120 16.47 -10.14 10.63
C CYS A 120 17.35 -8.91 10.36
N ASP A 121 18.67 -9.00 10.52
CA ASP A 121 19.59 -7.87 10.31
C ASP A 121 19.53 -7.31 8.88
N PHE A 122 19.38 -8.19 7.89
CA PHE A 122 19.22 -7.79 6.50
C PHE A 122 17.88 -7.06 6.28
N LEU A 123 16.80 -7.60 6.84
CA LEU A 123 15.45 -7.06 6.67
C LEU A 123 15.22 -5.78 7.45
N THR A 124 15.73 -5.67 8.68
CA THR A 124 15.64 -4.45 9.49
C THR A 124 16.41 -3.32 8.84
N ARG A 125 17.65 -3.55 8.40
CA ARG A 125 18.41 -2.57 7.62
C ARG A 125 17.70 -2.18 6.32
N SER A 126 17.14 -3.15 5.59
CA SER A 126 16.36 -2.88 4.38
C SER A 126 15.13 -2.01 4.66
N TYR A 127 14.48 -2.25 5.78
CA TYR A 127 13.30 -1.51 6.22
C TYR A 127 13.66 -0.09 6.69
N ASP A 128 14.83 0.10 7.29
CA ASP A 128 15.30 1.40 7.75
C ASP A 128 15.73 2.35 6.61
N ILE A 129 16.03 1.84 5.41
CA ILE A 129 16.38 2.65 4.23
C ILE A 129 15.28 3.64 3.84
N GLY A 130 14.01 3.26 3.98
CA GLY A 130 12.86 4.06 3.59
C GLY A 130 12.37 3.83 2.15
N GLY A 131 11.22 4.43 1.85
CA GLY A 131 10.63 4.42 0.51
C GLY A 131 10.20 3.04 0.01
N VAL A 132 10.40 2.78 -1.28
CA VAL A 132 9.93 1.55 -1.94
C VAL A 132 10.67 0.31 -1.42
N VAL A 133 11.93 0.45 -1.02
CA VAL A 133 12.73 -0.65 -0.47
C VAL A 133 12.12 -1.17 0.83
N SER A 134 11.74 -0.27 1.74
CA SER A 134 11.05 -0.64 2.98
C SER A 134 9.73 -1.35 2.71
N VAL A 135 8.97 -0.89 1.72
CA VAL A 135 7.71 -1.52 1.33
C VAL A 135 7.92 -2.96 0.85
N MET A 136 9.00 -3.22 0.09
CA MET A 136 9.35 -4.57 -0.35
C MET A 136 9.79 -5.45 0.83
N ALA A 137 10.61 -4.91 1.74
CA ALA A 137 11.10 -5.63 2.92
C ALA A 137 9.99 -5.97 3.94
N LEU A 138 8.95 -5.13 4.02
CA LEU A 138 7.90 -5.22 5.04
C LEU A 138 7.21 -6.60 5.05
N SER A 139 7.00 -7.22 3.89
CA SER A 139 6.34 -8.55 3.81
C SER A 139 7.14 -9.64 4.51
N SER A 140 8.44 -9.69 4.25
CA SER A 140 9.33 -10.65 4.91
C SER A 140 9.53 -10.33 6.39
N LEU A 141 9.67 -9.04 6.73
CA LEU A 141 9.82 -8.60 8.12
C LEU A 141 8.58 -8.97 8.94
N PHE A 142 7.38 -8.76 8.41
CA PHE A 142 6.12 -9.12 9.08
C PHE A 142 6.02 -10.63 9.37
N ILE A 143 6.47 -11.49 8.43
CA ILE A 143 6.52 -12.94 8.68
C ILE A 143 7.50 -13.26 9.82
N LEU A 144 8.69 -12.65 9.84
CA LEU A 144 9.63 -12.86 10.94
C LEU A 144 9.05 -12.42 12.30
N MET A 145 8.32 -11.30 12.33
CA MET A 145 7.68 -10.80 13.55
C MET A 145 6.57 -11.72 14.03
N THR A 146 5.71 -12.19 13.11
CA THR A 146 4.50 -12.96 13.46
C THR A 146 4.75 -14.45 13.67
N GLN A 147 5.65 -15.05 12.89
CA GLN A 147 5.87 -16.51 12.90
C GLN A 147 7.18 -16.92 13.57
N HIS A 148 8.17 -16.04 13.65
CA HIS A 148 9.49 -16.34 14.20
C HIS A 148 9.85 -15.52 15.44
N GLY A 149 8.90 -14.77 16.01
CA GLY A 149 9.08 -14.06 17.28
C GLY A 149 10.09 -12.92 17.23
N LEU A 150 10.33 -12.32 16.06
CA LEU A 150 11.19 -11.15 15.94
C LEU A 150 10.50 -9.93 16.55
N GLU A 151 11.14 -9.31 17.53
CA GLU A 151 10.71 -8.00 18.05
C GLU A 151 11.46 -6.89 17.30
N TYR A 152 10.71 -6.01 16.63
CA TYR A 152 11.26 -4.82 16.00
C TYR A 152 10.74 -3.56 16.71
N SER A 153 11.66 -2.86 17.37
CA SER A 153 11.36 -1.62 18.08
C SER A 153 10.77 -0.57 17.12
N ASN A 154 9.76 0.16 17.57
CA ASN A 154 9.14 1.26 16.81
C ASN A 154 8.57 0.85 15.43
N PHE A 155 8.17 -0.41 15.27
CA PHE A 155 7.56 -0.92 14.03
C PHE A 155 6.46 0.00 13.48
N TYR A 156 5.52 0.40 14.34
CA TYR A 156 4.39 1.22 13.92
C TYR A 156 4.76 2.66 13.60
N GLU A 157 5.78 3.23 14.22
CA GLU A 157 6.29 4.57 13.90
C GLU A 157 6.86 4.59 12.49
N LYS A 158 7.66 3.58 12.14
CA LYS A 158 8.17 3.41 10.77
C LYS A 158 7.06 3.11 9.77
N LEU A 159 6.10 2.24 10.13
CA LEU A 159 4.96 1.92 9.26
C LEU A 159 4.11 3.17 9.00
N TYR A 160 3.92 4.00 10.02
CA TYR A 160 3.24 5.28 9.92
C TYR A 160 4.02 6.25 9.02
N ALA A 161 5.35 6.33 9.14
CA ALA A 161 6.19 7.17 8.29
C ALA A 161 6.18 6.75 6.81
N LEU A 162 5.96 5.46 6.50
CA LEU A 162 5.85 4.96 5.12
C LEU A 162 4.58 5.41 4.40
N LEU A 163 3.56 5.89 5.12
CA LEU A 163 2.34 6.39 4.51
C LEU A 163 2.58 7.76 3.87
N VAL A 164 3.07 7.73 2.63
CA VAL A 164 3.31 8.91 1.78
C VAL A 164 2.61 8.75 0.42
N PRO A 165 2.29 9.85 -0.29
CA PRO A 165 1.56 9.78 -1.57
C PRO A 165 2.22 8.88 -2.62
N SER A 166 3.55 8.80 -2.65
CA SER A 166 4.30 7.98 -3.61
C SER A 166 4.03 6.48 -3.48
N ILE A 167 3.66 5.98 -2.29
CA ILE A 167 3.34 4.56 -2.08
C ILE A 167 2.08 4.15 -2.84
N PHE A 168 1.12 5.07 -3.01
CA PHE A 168 -0.09 4.80 -3.77
C PHE A 168 0.15 4.60 -5.27
N MET A 169 1.35 4.94 -5.76
CA MET A 169 1.78 4.71 -7.14
C MET A 169 2.86 3.64 -7.27
N ALA A 170 3.30 3.04 -6.16
CA ALA A 170 4.35 2.04 -6.17
C ALA A 170 3.88 0.71 -6.80
N LYS A 171 4.80 0.02 -7.48
CA LYS A 171 4.54 -1.27 -8.15
C LYS A 171 3.97 -2.34 -7.20
N HIS A 172 4.46 -2.38 -5.96
CA HIS A 172 4.07 -3.38 -4.95
C HIS A 172 3.06 -2.86 -3.91
N ARG A 173 2.33 -1.78 -4.23
CA ARG A 173 1.36 -1.16 -3.32
C ARG A 173 0.23 -2.07 -2.86
N ALA A 174 -0.21 -3.01 -3.71
CA ALA A 174 -1.34 -3.89 -3.37
C ALA A 174 -1.02 -4.73 -2.13
N ARG A 175 0.15 -5.37 -2.14
CA ARG A 175 0.68 -6.15 -1.02
C ARG A 175 0.91 -5.29 0.22
N PHE A 176 1.42 -4.08 0.04
CA PHE A 176 1.60 -3.13 1.15
C PHE A 176 0.29 -2.85 1.88
N PHE A 177 -0.80 -2.53 1.18
CA PHE A 177 -2.06 -2.19 1.82
C PHE A 177 -2.74 -3.39 2.48
N GLN A 178 -2.63 -4.59 1.88
CA GLN A 178 -3.09 -5.83 2.51
C GLN A 178 -2.33 -6.12 3.81
N LEU A 179 -1.02 -5.86 3.82
CA LEU A 179 -0.18 -6.04 4.98
C LEU A 179 -0.43 -4.97 6.05
N LEU A 180 -0.67 -3.72 5.63
CA LEU A 180 -1.08 -2.63 6.50
C LEU A 180 -2.39 -2.97 7.23
N ASP A 181 -3.41 -3.48 6.52
CA ASP A 181 -4.65 -3.95 7.16
C ASP A 181 -4.38 -5.07 8.16
N SER A 182 -3.52 -6.02 7.79
CA SER A 182 -3.15 -7.14 8.65
C SER A 182 -2.44 -6.68 9.93
N CYS A 183 -1.53 -5.69 9.84
CA CYS A 183 -0.86 -5.09 10.99
C CYS A 183 -1.85 -4.38 11.92
N LEU A 184 -2.84 -3.69 11.35
CA LEU A 184 -3.83 -2.92 12.09
C LEU A 184 -5.07 -3.75 12.49
N LYS A 185 -5.09 -5.06 12.21
CA LYS A 185 -6.22 -5.94 12.53
C LYS A 185 -6.27 -6.36 14.00
N SER A 186 -5.16 -6.23 14.72
CA SER A 186 -5.08 -6.68 16.12
C SER A 186 -6.08 -5.92 17.00
N PRO A 187 -6.94 -6.61 17.77
CA PRO A 187 -7.88 -5.95 18.67
C PRO A 187 -7.18 -5.24 19.85
N LEU A 188 -5.92 -5.61 20.14
CA LEU A 188 -5.12 -5.03 21.21
C LEU A 188 -4.39 -3.74 20.78
N LEU A 189 -4.67 -3.23 19.58
CA LEU A 189 -4.08 -1.99 19.10
C LEU A 189 -4.55 -0.80 19.97
N PRO A 190 -3.63 0.02 20.54
CA PRO A 190 -4.01 1.19 21.31
C PRO A 190 -4.86 2.18 20.49
N ALA A 191 -5.83 2.81 21.13
CA ALA A 191 -6.76 3.74 20.47
C ALA A 191 -6.05 4.92 19.79
N TYR A 192 -5.02 5.48 20.44
CA TYR A 192 -4.24 6.59 19.86
C TYR A 192 -3.60 6.20 18.53
N LEU A 193 -3.16 4.94 18.42
CA LEU A 193 -2.45 4.43 17.25
C LEU A 193 -3.42 4.21 16.09
N ALA A 194 -4.55 3.55 16.37
CA ALA A 194 -5.64 3.40 15.40
C ALA A 194 -6.13 4.78 14.89
N ALA A 195 -6.29 5.75 15.79
CA ALA A 195 -6.69 7.11 15.44
C ALA A 195 -5.65 7.83 14.58
N ALA A 196 -4.36 7.70 14.91
CA ALA A 196 -3.27 8.27 14.13
C ALA A 196 -3.28 7.75 12.70
N PHE A 197 -3.36 6.42 12.52
CA PHE A 197 -3.43 5.80 11.19
C PHE A 197 -4.68 6.23 10.43
N ALA A 198 -5.86 6.22 11.07
CA ALA A 198 -7.10 6.66 10.45
C ALA A 198 -6.99 8.12 9.95
N LYS A 199 -6.58 9.05 10.83
CA LYS A 199 -6.45 10.47 10.47
C LYS A 199 -5.41 10.71 9.38
N LYS A 200 -4.22 10.08 9.45
CA LYS A 200 -3.19 10.23 8.39
C LYS A 200 -3.65 9.67 7.05
N LEU A 201 -4.30 8.51 7.05
CA LEU A 201 -4.90 7.97 5.82
C LEU A 201 -5.96 8.93 5.26
N SER A 202 -6.86 9.46 6.10
CA SER A 202 -7.85 10.45 5.70
C SER A 202 -7.23 11.71 5.08
N ARG A 203 -6.12 12.24 5.63
CA ARG A 203 -5.36 13.34 5.02
C ARG A 203 -4.81 12.98 3.64
N LEU A 204 -4.20 11.80 3.53
CA LEU A 204 -3.63 11.32 2.26
C LEU A 204 -4.71 11.16 1.18
N ALA A 205 -5.93 10.77 1.56
CA ALA A 205 -7.05 10.60 0.64
C ALA A 205 -7.35 11.84 -0.21
N LEU A 206 -7.01 13.05 0.27
CA LEU A 206 -7.19 14.30 -0.45
C LEU A 206 -6.15 14.54 -1.56
N THR A 207 -5.00 13.85 -1.49
CA THR A 207 -3.85 14.08 -2.39
C THR A 207 -3.59 12.93 -3.35
N VAL A 208 -4.09 11.73 -3.03
CA VAL A 208 -3.84 10.52 -3.81
C VAL A 208 -4.83 10.37 -4.97
N PRO A 209 -4.52 9.53 -5.97
CA PRO A 209 -5.46 9.15 -7.01
C PRO A 209 -6.78 8.57 -6.46
N PRO A 210 -7.87 8.58 -7.24
CA PRO A 210 -9.15 8.02 -6.82
C PRO A 210 -9.06 6.54 -6.41
N SER A 211 -8.21 5.76 -7.09
CA SER A 211 -7.99 4.36 -6.72
C SER A 211 -7.34 4.21 -5.35
N GLY A 212 -6.44 5.14 -4.98
CA GLY A 212 -5.86 5.21 -3.64
C GLY A 212 -6.87 5.63 -2.59
N ALA A 213 -7.73 6.60 -2.91
CA ALA A 213 -8.83 7.02 -2.04
C ALA A 213 -9.78 5.87 -1.71
N LEU A 214 -10.14 5.02 -2.69
CA LEU A 214 -10.96 3.82 -2.44
C LEU A 214 -10.33 2.87 -1.42
N VAL A 215 -9.03 2.57 -1.54
CA VAL A 215 -8.30 1.72 -0.57
C VAL A 215 -8.28 2.36 0.81
N ILE A 216 -8.07 3.67 0.89
CA ILE A 216 -8.08 4.41 2.15
C ILE A 216 -9.46 4.34 2.81
N ILE A 217 -10.53 4.55 2.07
CA ILE A 217 -11.91 4.48 2.60
C ILE A 217 -12.17 3.11 3.21
N ALA A 218 -11.76 2.03 2.51
CA ALA A 218 -11.89 0.67 3.01
C ALA A 218 -11.08 0.43 4.31
N LEU A 219 -9.83 0.92 4.38
CA LEU A 219 -9.00 0.83 5.58
C LEU A 219 -9.60 1.61 6.76
N VAL A 220 -10.04 2.85 6.54
CA VAL A 220 -10.66 3.70 7.57
C VAL A 220 -11.96 3.08 8.07
N HIS A 221 -12.80 2.57 7.17
CA HIS A 221 -14.01 1.84 7.53
C HIS A 221 -13.71 0.64 8.43
N ASN A 222 -12.72 -0.19 8.06
CA ASN A 222 -12.32 -1.34 8.85
C ASN A 222 -11.77 -0.92 10.23
N LEU A 223 -10.97 0.15 10.29
CA LEU A 223 -10.45 0.68 11.56
C LEU A 223 -11.56 1.15 12.51
N LEU A 224 -12.51 1.95 12.02
CA LEU A 224 -13.65 2.45 12.81
C LEU A 224 -14.54 1.28 13.30
N ARG A 225 -14.77 0.28 12.44
CA ARG A 225 -15.54 -0.91 12.81
C ARG A 225 -14.84 -1.80 13.85
N ARG A 226 -13.51 -1.95 13.74
CA ARG A 226 -12.69 -2.79 14.65
C ARG A 226 -12.47 -2.11 15.99
N HIS A 227 -12.30 -0.79 16.02
CA HIS A 227 -11.96 0.00 17.20
C HIS A 227 -13.00 1.10 17.50
N PRO A 228 -14.10 0.78 18.21
CA PRO A 228 -15.14 1.77 18.54
C PRO A 228 -14.64 3.00 19.32
N SER A 229 -13.51 2.87 20.04
CA SER A 229 -12.89 3.97 20.79
C SER A 229 -12.46 5.15 19.92
N ILE A 230 -12.23 4.94 18.62
CA ILE A 230 -11.86 6.00 17.68
C ILE A 230 -13.07 6.58 16.92
N ASN A 231 -14.30 6.14 17.19
CA ASN A 231 -15.49 6.70 16.55
C ASN A 231 -15.77 8.15 16.98
N CYS A 232 -15.13 8.61 18.06
CA CYS A 232 -15.06 10.03 18.44
C CYS A 232 -14.42 10.92 17.35
N LEU A 233 -13.72 10.35 16.37
CA LEU A 233 -13.21 11.11 15.22
C LEU A 233 -14.30 11.44 14.19
N VAL A 234 -15.39 10.66 14.16
CA VAL A 234 -16.52 10.84 13.23
C VAL A 234 -17.63 11.66 13.90
N HIS A 235 -17.95 11.34 15.15
CA HIS A 235 -18.99 12.03 15.91
C HIS A 235 -18.47 12.42 17.29
N ARG A 236 -18.58 13.70 17.64
CA ARG A 236 -18.24 14.24 18.96
C ARG A 236 -19.47 14.89 19.56
N GLU A 237 -19.76 14.53 20.80
CA GLU A 237 -20.76 15.23 21.60
C GLU A 237 -20.06 16.42 22.29
N ASP A 238 -20.65 17.62 22.18
CA ASP A 238 -20.09 18.91 22.65
C ASP A 238 -19.87 18.99 24.20
N GLY A 239 -19.91 17.87 24.93
CA GLY A 239 -19.93 17.83 26.40
C GLY A 239 -18.69 17.26 27.09
N ASN A 240 -17.65 16.86 26.36
CA ASN A 240 -16.48 16.18 26.96
C ASN A 240 -15.15 16.88 26.70
N ASP A 241 -15.18 18.15 26.31
CA ASP A 241 -14.02 19.04 26.47
C ASP A 241 -13.81 19.20 27.98
N THR A 242 -13.04 18.28 28.56
CA THR A 242 -12.43 18.45 29.88
C THR A 242 -11.79 19.83 29.93
N ALA A 243 -12.44 20.72 30.67
CA ALA A 243 -11.97 22.03 31.09
C ALA A 243 -10.75 21.90 32.02
N GLY A 244 -9.66 21.34 31.51
CA GLY A 244 -8.45 21.05 32.28
C GLY A 244 -7.23 20.98 31.39
N ASP A 245 -6.94 22.04 30.67
CA ASP A 245 -5.55 22.50 30.52
C ASP A 245 -5.50 23.96 30.03
N ASP A 246 -4.86 24.78 30.85
CA ASP A 246 -4.26 26.09 30.59
C ASP A 246 -5.11 27.28 30.11
N SER A 247 -5.56 28.08 31.09
CA SER A 247 -4.95 29.39 31.39
C SER A 247 -5.74 30.10 32.50
N GLU A 248 -5.15 30.12 33.69
CA GLU A 248 -5.55 31.03 34.78
C GLU A 248 -5.39 32.48 34.31
N ALA A 249 -6.50 33.22 34.21
CA ALA A 249 -6.49 34.67 34.30
C ALA A 249 -7.83 35.20 34.82
N LYS A 250 -7.84 35.44 36.14
CA LYS A 250 -8.66 36.38 36.91
C LYS A 250 -10.18 36.17 36.93
N ARG A 251 -10.62 35.62 38.07
CA ARG A 251 -11.91 35.90 38.70
C ARG A 251 -11.96 37.35 39.22
N ASN A 252 -13.20 37.84 39.36
CA ASN A 252 -13.74 39.09 39.93
C ASN A 252 -14.62 39.74 38.85
N ASP A 253 -15.94 39.93 38.98
CA ASP A 253 -16.79 40.11 40.16
C ASP A 253 -18.20 39.54 39.95
N ALA A 254 -18.89 39.34 41.07
CA ALA A 254 -20.28 38.93 41.17
C ALA A 254 -21.26 40.10 40.91
N ASP A 255 -22.53 39.69 40.74
CA ASP A 255 -23.79 40.45 40.87
C ASP A 255 -24.48 40.79 39.54
N ASP A 256 -25.54 40.03 39.21
CA ASP A 256 -26.91 40.43 39.54
C ASP A 256 -27.91 39.42 38.97
N ALA A 257 -28.93 39.10 39.77
CA ALA A 257 -29.98 38.14 39.47
C ALA A 257 -31.21 38.88 38.96
N ASN A 258 -31.66 38.60 37.73
CA ASN A 258 -33.08 38.32 37.46
C ASN A 258 -33.41 38.06 35.98
N ALA A 259 -34.57 37.41 35.84
CA ALA A 259 -35.48 37.40 34.70
C ALA A 259 -35.37 36.23 33.70
N SER A 260 -36.32 35.32 33.91
CA SER A 260 -36.96 34.40 32.97
C SER A 260 -36.86 34.74 31.49
N GLY A 261 -36.48 33.74 30.71
CA GLY A 261 -36.68 33.70 29.27
C GLY A 261 -36.05 32.44 28.70
N THR A 262 -36.87 31.43 28.41
CA THR A 262 -36.50 30.27 27.58
C THR A 262 -36.05 30.80 26.22
N SER A 263 -34.75 31.02 26.09
CA SER A 263 -34.08 31.34 24.85
C SER A 263 -32.89 30.39 24.77
N MET A 264 -32.99 29.47 23.82
CA MET A 264 -31.93 28.58 23.38
C MET A 264 -30.77 29.47 22.90
N LYS A 265 -29.94 29.93 23.84
CA LYS A 265 -28.72 30.69 23.57
C LYS A 265 -27.74 29.70 22.95
N THR A 266 -27.76 29.61 21.62
CA THR A 266 -26.60 29.19 20.85
C THR A 266 -25.50 30.20 21.15
N SER A 267 -24.68 29.89 22.14
CA SER A 267 -23.38 30.53 22.27
C SER A 267 -22.68 30.42 20.90
N PRO A 268 -21.96 31.45 20.45
CA PRO A 268 -21.19 31.35 19.23
C PRO A 268 -20.23 30.19 19.43
N ARG A 269 -20.49 29.06 18.77
CA ARG A 269 -19.61 27.89 18.78
C ARG A 269 -18.24 28.40 18.39
N LYS A 270 -17.29 28.39 19.32
CA LYS A 270 -15.89 28.72 19.02
C LYS A 270 -15.49 27.87 17.81
N ALA A 271 -14.84 28.48 16.82
CA ALA A 271 -14.31 27.73 15.70
C ALA A 271 -13.42 26.60 16.24
N GLY A 272 -13.76 25.35 15.91
CA GLY A 272 -12.99 24.20 16.35
C GLY A 272 -11.58 24.27 15.75
N VAL A 273 -10.56 24.15 16.60
CA VAL A 273 -9.16 24.06 16.17
C VAL A 273 -8.80 22.58 16.05
N ASP A 274 -8.33 22.15 14.88
CA ASP A 274 -7.80 20.79 14.71
C ASP A 274 -6.45 20.67 15.42
N HIS A 275 -6.34 19.76 16.39
CA HIS A 275 -5.13 19.53 17.18
C HIS A 275 -4.16 18.52 16.54
N PHE A 276 -4.52 17.91 15.40
CA PHE A 276 -3.66 16.93 14.74
C PHE A 276 -2.44 17.56 14.09
N ASP A 277 -1.25 17.05 14.41
CA ASP A 277 0.00 17.42 13.73
C ASP A 277 0.31 16.43 12.60
N ASN A 278 0.28 16.93 11.36
CA ASN A 278 0.56 16.14 10.16
C ASN A 278 2.06 15.93 9.90
N GLY A 279 2.94 16.76 10.48
CA GLY A 279 4.39 16.65 10.31
C GLY A 279 5.03 15.65 11.27
N GLU A 280 4.35 15.31 12.35
CA GLU A 280 4.82 14.37 13.36
C GLU A 280 4.95 12.95 12.79
N SER A 281 6.10 12.32 13.02
CA SER A 281 6.36 10.93 12.58
C SER A 281 5.92 9.91 13.63
N ASN A 282 5.88 10.30 14.89
CA ASN A 282 5.47 9.42 15.97
C ASN A 282 3.93 9.43 16.16
N PRO A 283 3.24 8.32 15.92
CA PRO A 283 1.77 8.27 16.02
C PRO A 283 1.25 8.55 17.44
N ALA A 284 2.07 8.37 18.49
CA ALA A 284 1.68 8.70 19.86
C ALA A 284 1.62 10.21 20.13
N LYS A 285 2.36 11.02 19.38
CA LYS A 285 2.50 12.47 19.60
C LYS A 285 1.64 13.33 18.66
N CYS A 286 1.08 12.74 17.61
CA CYS A 286 0.32 13.46 16.59
C CYS A 286 -1.06 13.99 17.05
N ASN A 287 -1.50 13.68 18.28
CA ASN A 287 -2.78 14.14 18.85
C ASN A 287 -4.04 13.81 18.02
N ALA A 288 -4.01 12.73 17.23
CA ALA A 288 -5.13 12.37 16.35
C ALA A 288 -6.46 12.14 17.08
N LEU A 289 -6.45 11.61 18.31
CA LEU A 289 -7.68 11.44 19.12
C LEU A 289 -8.36 12.77 19.48
N ARG A 290 -7.66 13.90 19.40
CA ARG A 290 -8.22 15.23 19.63
C ARG A 290 -8.71 15.91 18.34
N SER A 291 -8.61 15.24 17.19
CA SER A 291 -9.06 15.68 15.87
C SER A 291 -10.36 15.00 15.39
N SER A 292 -10.96 15.51 14.32
CA SER A 292 -12.03 14.81 13.58
C SER A 292 -11.61 14.47 12.14
N LEU A 293 -12.37 13.60 11.46
CA LEU A 293 -12.11 13.14 10.08
C LEU A 293 -12.84 13.99 9.03
N TRP A 294 -12.69 15.31 9.05
CA TRP A 294 -13.31 16.18 8.05
C TRP A 294 -12.88 15.84 6.62
N GLU A 295 -11.69 15.29 6.42
CA GLU A 295 -11.23 14.89 5.11
C GLU A 295 -12.11 13.83 4.48
N ILE A 296 -12.60 12.87 5.27
CA ILE A 296 -13.55 11.86 4.79
C ILE A 296 -14.88 12.51 4.39
N ASP A 297 -15.35 13.49 5.18
CA ASP A 297 -16.56 14.24 4.85
C ASP A 297 -16.42 15.02 3.54
N THR A 298 -15.26 15.63 3.28
CA THR A 298 -15.02 16.32 2.00
C THR A 298 -15.06 15.39 0.79
N LEU A 299 -14.69 14.11 0.94
CA LEU A 299 -14.74 13.12 -0.14
C LEU A 299 -16.17 12.76 -0.58
N ARG A 300 -17.21 13.15 0.17
CA ARG A 300 -18.62 13.04 -0.28
C ARG A 300 -18.86 13.75 -1.61
N HIS A 301 -18.12 14.84 -1.86
CA HIS A 301 -18.22 15.66 -3.06
C HIS A 301 -17.09 15.38 -4.05
N HIS A 302 -16.44 14.22 -3.94
CA HIS A 302 -15.34 13.84 -4.82
C HIS A 302 -15.81 13.66 -6.27
N TYR A 303 -15.02 14.14 -7.23
CA TYR A 303 -15.37 14.14 -8.66
C TYR A 303 -15.61 12.73 -9.23
N CYS A 304 -14.91 11.73 -8.70
CA CYS A 304 -15.03 10.32 -9.09
C CYS A 304 -16.24 9.68 -8.36
N PRO A 305 -17.33 9.30 -9.05
CA PRO A 305 -18.55 8.79 -8.42
C PRO A 305 -18.37 7.51 -7.57
N PRO A 306 -17.50 6.55 -7.92
CA PRO A 306 -17.20 5.42 -7.04
C PRO A 306 -16.70 5.85 -5.65
N VAL A 307 -15.87 6.89 -5.56
CA VAL A 307 -15.33 7.39 -4.29
C VAL A 307 -16.44 8.00 -3.44
N SER A 308 -17.23 8.92 -4.01
CA SER A 308 -18.31 9.59 -3.27
C SER A 308 -19.40 8.61 -2.81
N ARG A 309 -19.77 7.62 -3.63
CA ARG A 309 -20.70 6.56 -3.23
C ARG A 309 -20.13 5.68 -2.12
N PHE A 310 -18.83 5.39 -2.15
CA PHE A 310 -18.23 4.51 -1.15
C PHE A 310 -18.20 5.14 0.24
N ILE A 311 -18.04 6.46 0.33
CA ILE A 311 -18.11 7.19 1.60
C ILE A 311 -19.43 6.98 2.34
N LEU A 312 -20.54 6.73 1.62
CA LEU A 312 -21.84 6.43 2.24
C LEU A 312 -21.79 5.20 3.16
N SER A 313 -20.86 4.26 2.93
CA SER A 313 -20.65 3.12 3.84
C SER A 313 -20.22 3.54 5.25
N LEU A 314 -19.59 4.71 5.40
CA LEU A 314 -19.13 5.27 6.67
C LEU A 314 -20.21 6.05 7.42
N GLU A 315 -21.38 6.32 6.81
CA GLU A 315 -22.49 7.01 7.47
C GLU A 315 -23.25 6.12 8.44
N ASN A 316 -23.29 4.82 8.15
CA ASN A 316 -23.96 3.85 9.01
C ASN A 316 -23.19 3.71 10.32
N ASP A 317 -23.91 3.44 11.40
CA ASP A 317 -23.26 3.12 12.68
C ASP A 317 -22.48 1.80 12.56
N LEU A 318 -21.15 1.95 12.43
CA LEU A 318 -20.21 0.85 12.28
C LEU A 318 -20.04 0.02 13.54
N THR A 319 -20.51 0.49 14.70
CA THR A 319 -20.49 -0.29 15.94
C THR A 319 -21.45 -1.48 15.89
N VAL A 320 -22.51 -1.38 15.09
CA VAL A 320 -23.51 -2.43 14.90
C VAL A 320 -23.00 -3.49 13.92
N ARG A 321 -22.12 -4.36 14.42
CA ARG A 321 -21.44 -5.42 13.63
C ARG A 321 -22.37 -6.40 12.91
N ALA A 322 -23.63 -6.52 13.33
CA ALA A 322 -24.63 -7.35 12.66
C ALA A 322 -25.13 -6.75 11.32
N LYS A 323 -25.04 -5.42 11.18
CA LYS A 323 -25.49 -4.68 9.99
C LYS A 323 -24.36 -4.27 9.06
N THR A 324 -23.11 -4.39 9.52
CA THR A 324 -21.91 -3.95 8.80
C THR A 324 -20.93 -5.10 8.65
N THR A 325 -20.30 -5.22 7.48
CA THR A 325 -19.28 -6.24 7.20
C THR A 325 -17.92 -5.59 7.02
N GLU A 326 -16.84 -6.31 7.36
CA GLU A 326 -15.51 -5.83 6.98
C GLU A 326 -15.37 -5.80 5.46
N ILE A 327 -14.64 -4.81 4.97
CA ILE A 327 -14.38 -4.65 3.55
C ILE A 327 -13.08 -5.36 3.23
N ALA A 328 -13.09 -6.19 2.18
CA ALA A 328 -11.90 -6.85 1.69
C ALA A 328 -10.98 -5.82 1.01
N ILE A 329 -9.81 -5.60 1.59
CA ILE A 329 -8.83 -4.61 1.06
C ILE A 329 -8.26 -5.07 -0.29
N GLU A 330 -8.20 -6.38 -0.53
CA GLU A 330 -7.69 -6.97 -1.76
C GLU A 330 -8.41 -6.46 -3.02
N ASP A 331 -9.73 -6.28 -2.94
CA ASP A 331 -10.59 -5.79 -4.02
C ASP A 331 -10.17 -4.41 -4.55
N PHE A 332 -9.66 -3.55 -3.66
CA PHE A 332 -9.27 -2.18 -4.00
C PHE A 332 -7.75 -2.03 -4.18
N SER A 333 -6.96 -2.88 -3.52
CA SER A 333 -5.51 -2.76 -3.39
C SER A 333 -4.74 -2.71 -4.72
N SER A 334 -5.29 -3.35 -5.77
CA SER A 334 -4.72 -3.41 -7.11
C SER A 334 -5.25 -2.32 -8.07
N GLY A 335 -6.31 -1.61 -7.69
CA GLY A 335 -7.03 -0.66 -8.54
C GLY A 335 -6.16 0.51 -9.00
N SER A 336 -6.23 0.88 -10.27
CA SER A 336 -5.48 1.99 -10.89
C SER A 336 -6.42 2.90 -11.72
N TYR A 337 -5.88 3.97 -12.31
CA TYR A 337 -6.68 4.75 -13.28
C TYR A 337 -7.21 3.89 -14.44
N ALA A 338 -6.42 2.90 -14.89
CA ALA A 338 -6.84 1.99 -15.95
C ALA A 338 -8.03 1.11 -15.53
N THR A 339 -8.10 0.69 -14.26
CA THR A 339 -9.23 -0.12 -13.78
C THR A 339 -10.49 0.72 -13.69
N ILE A 340 -10.40 1.92 -13.12
CA ILE A 340 -11.53 2.86 -13.00
C ILE A 340 -12.07 3.24 -14.39
N PHE A 341 -11.17 3.59 -15.31
CA PHE A 341 -11.54 3.94 -16.68
C PHE A 341 -12.16 2.74 -17.42
N GLY A 342 -11.57 1.55 -17.28
CA GLY A 342 -12.12 0.33 -17.88
C GLY A 342 -13.48 -0.06 -17.32
N GLU A 343 -13.74 0.19 -16.05
CA GLU A 343 -15.07 0.01 -15.44
C GLU A 343 -16.10 1.01 -15.99
N GLU A 344 -15.72 2.28 -16.14
CA GLU A 344 -16.64 3.30 -16.68
C GLU A 344 -16.99 3.01 -18.15
N ILE A 345 -16.04 2.56 -18.97
CA ILE A 345 -16.30 2.17 -20.37
C ILE A 345 -17.26 0.97 -20.45
N ARG A 346 -17.13 0.02 -19.53
CA ARG A 346 -17.98 -1.18 -19.50
C ARG A 346 -19.37 -0.91 -18.94
N ARG A 347 -19.57 0.25 -18.32
CA ARG A 347 -20.84 0.63 -17.72
C ARG A 347 -21.91 0.78 -18.81
N ARG A 348 -23.00 0.04 -18.67
CA ARG A 348 -24.15 0.18 -19.57
C ARG A 348 -24.86 1.51 -19.28
N VAL A 349 -24.75 2.42 -20.23
CA VAL A 349 -25.44 3.72 -20.16
C VAL A 349 -26.87 3.55 -20.70
N LYS A 350 -27.87 3.73 -19.83
CA LYS A 350 -29.30 3.63 -20.20
C LYS A 350 -29.85 4.88 -20.88
N GLN A 351 -29.23 6.04 -20.66
CA GLN A 351 -29.64 7.33 -21.21
C GLN A 351 -28.47 7.97 -21.92
N VAL A 352 -28.66 8.39 -23.16
CA VAL A 352 -27.67 9.18 -23.89
C VAL A 352 -27.42 10.48 -23.10
N PRO A 353 -26.19 10.76 -22.64
CA PRO A 353 -25.89 12.00 -21.94
C PRO A 353 -25.98 13.16 -22.93
N LEU A 354 -27.15 13.80 -22.98
CA LEU A 354 -27.35 15.06 -23.69
C LEU A 354 -26.95 16.18 -22.74
N ALA A 355 -26.00 17.01 -23.14
CA ALA A 355 -25.77 18.28 -22.48
C ALA A 355 -27.01 19.17 -22.71
N PHE A 356 -27.95 19.13 -21.76
CA PHE A 356 -29.16 19.93 -21.87
C PHE A 356 -28.86 21.35 -21.40
N TYR A 357 -28.52 22.21 -22.36
CA TYR A 357 -28.49 23.64 -22.11
C TYR A 357 -29.94 24.17 -22.17
N ARG A 358 -30.38 24.91 -21.14
CA ARG A 358 -31.72 25.54 -21.12
C ARG A 358 -31.93 26.51 -22.28
N ALA A 359 -30.85 27.09 -22.79
CA ALA A 359 -30.79 27.85 -24.03
C ALA A 359 -29.52 27.43 -24.78
N THR A 360 -29.58 27.29 -26.10
CA THR A 360 -28.42 26.93 -26.92
C THR A 360 -27.35 28.01 -26.75
N PRO A 361 -26.16 27.70 -26.21
CA PRO A 361 -25.10 28.69 -26.07
C PRO A 361 -24.69 29.18 -27.47
N ILE A 362 -24.79 30.49 -27.69
CA ILE A 362 -24.44 31.18 -28.94
C ILE A 362 -22.96 31.53 -29.04
N SER A 363 -22.25 31.53 -27.90
CA SER A 363 -20.80 31.74 -27.84
C SER A 363 -20.18 30.85 -26.77
N LEU A 364 -18.93 30.43 -27.01
CA LEU A 364 -18.12 29.67 -26.04
C LEU A 364 -17.64 30.57 -24.89
N PHE A 365 -17.38 31.85 -25.20
CA PHE A 365 -16.91 32.87 -24.25
C PHE A 365 -17.83 34.09 -24.32
N SER A 366 -18.07 34.76 -23.20
CA SER A 366 -18.68 36.09 -23.28
C SER A 366 -17.66 37.06 -23.89
N GLU A 367 -18.10 38.09 -24.63
CA GLU A 367 -17.19 39.11 -25.20
C GLU A 367 -16.37 39.82 -24.10
N SER A 368 -16.89 39.82 -22.87
CA SER A 368 -16.21 40.31 -21.65
C SER A 368 -15.04 39.43 -21.20
N ASP A 369 -15.16 38.10 -21.38
CA ASP A 369 -14.17 37.12 -20.91
C ASP A 369 -13.11 36.79 -21.95
N PHE A 370 -13.39 37.08 -23.23
CA PHE A 370 -12.50 36.75 -24.33
C PHE A 370 -12.53 37.82 -25.43
N PRO A 371 -11.54 38.74 -25.47
CA PRO A 371 -11.47 39.82 -26.46
C PRO A 371 -11.05 39.37 -27.87
N GLY A 372 -10.89 38.05 -28.09
CA GLY A 372 -10.40 37.50 -29.36
C GLY A 372 -8.93 37.07 -29.32
N TRP A 373 -8.55 36.23 -30.28
CA TRP A 373 -7.14 35.96 -30.57
C TRP A 373 -6.66 36.99 -31.60
N THR A 374 -5.64 37.78 -31.26
CA THR A 374 -4.93 38.60 -32.25
C THR A 374 -3.72 37.82 -32.74
N PHE A 375 -3.69 37.48 -34.03
CA PHE A 375 -2.53 36.88 -34.67
C PHE A 375 -1.81 37.97 -35.46
N GLU A 376 -0.61 38.35 -35.04
CA GLU A 376 0.27 39.19 -35.85
C GLU A 376 0.77 38.35 -37.03
N TYR A 377 0.18 38.54 -38.20
CA TYR A 377 0.72 38.00 -39.45
C TYR A 377 1.77 39.00 -39.96
N ASP A 378 3.05 38.70 -39.76
CA ASP A 378 4.14 39.54 -40.28
C ASP A 378 4.19 39.37 -41.82
N GLU A 379 3.55 40.28 -42.56
CA GLU A 379 3.47 40.29 -44.03
C GLU A 379 4.83 40.46 -44.74
N ARG A 380 5.97 40.42 -44.02
CA ARG A 380 7.30 40.64 -44.61
C ARG A 380 7.88 39.48 -45.41
N ASN A 381 7.19 38.34 -45.52
CA ASN A 381 7.63 37.22 -46.37
C ASN A 381 6.64 36.83 -47.49
N GLY A 382 5.70 37.71 -47.83
CA GLY A 382 4.62 37.40 -48.78
C GLY A 382 4.54 38.29 -50.02
N GLN A 383 5.63 38.90 -50.51
CA GLN A 383 5.58 39.50 -51.85
C GLN A 383 5.62 38.40 -52.92
N LYS A 384 4.44 37.94 -53.35
CA LYS A 384 4.07 37.74 -54.77
C LYS A 384 2.63 37.27 -54.93
N GLY A 385 1.79 38.17 -55.48
CA GLY A 385 0.48 37.89 -56.10
C GLY A 385 -0.63 37.65 -55.09
N GLU A 386 -1.85 38.18 -55.21
CA GLU A 386 -2.57 38.76 -56.33
C GLU A 386 -3.61 39.75 -55.79
N THR A 387 -3.94 40.72 -56.63
CA THR A 387 -5.01 41.71 -56.50
C THR A 387 -6.40 41.08 -56.31
N GLY A 388 -7.22 41.61 -55.38
CA GLY A 388 -8.65 41.27 -55.34
C GLY A 388 -9.46 41.83 -54.17
N ILE A 389 -9.83 43.11 -54.27
CA ILE A 389 -11.11 43.72 -53.86
C ILE A 389 -11.64 43.38 -52.44
N VAL A 390 -11.52 44.35 -51.54
CA VAL A 390 -12.29 44.44 -50.29
C VAL A 390 -13.63 45.11 -50.61
N GLU A 391 -14.72 44.34 -50.62
CA GLU A 391 -16.07 44.88 -50.47
C GLU A 391 -16.50 44.75 -49.01
N THR A 392 -16.58 45.89 -48.35
CA THR A 392 -17.30 46.09 -47.09
C THR A 392 -18.79 45.98 -47.39
N LEU A 393 -19.49 45.04 -46.75
CA LEU A 393 -20.95 45.04 -46.73
C LEU A 393 -21.44 45.13 -45.29
N GLU A 394 -21.85 46.35 -44.95
CA GLU A 394 -22.76 46.69 -43.88
C GLU A 394 -24.06 45.87 -43.97
N GLY A 395 -24.71 45.74 -42.81
CA GLY A 395 -25.78 44.81 -42.55
C GLY A 395 -26.99 44.89 -43.47
N THR A 396 -27.67 43.77 -43.58
CA THR A 396 -29.08 43.70 -43.98
C THR A 396 -29.75 42.53 -43.28
N ASN A 397 -30.83 42.85 -42.55
CA ASN A 397 -31.88 41.93 -42.18
C ASN A 397 -32.35 41.13 -43.40
N HIS A 398 -32.47 39.80 -43.30
CA HIS A 398 -33.66 39.07 -43.78
C HIS A 398 -33.67 37.58 -43.39
N ASN A 399 -34.74 37.23 -42.67
CA ASN A 399 -35.64 36.08 -42.86
C ASN A 399 -35.10 34.64 -42.92
N SER A 400 -35.45 33.92 -41.85
CA SER A 400 -36.07 32.59 -41.83
C SER A 400 -35.81 31.64 -43.01
N ALA A 401 -35.07 30.56 -42.74
CA ALA A 401 -35.27 29.30 -43.43
C ALA A 401 -35.13 28.13 -42.44
N LYS A 402 -36.28 27.63 -41.99
CA LYS A 402 -36.41 26.30 -41.35
C LYS A 402 -35.86 25.25 -42.30
N ARG A 403 -34.88 24.46 -41.87
CA ARG A 403 -34.54 23.18 -42.52
C ARG A 403 -35.04 22.04 -41.64
N GLN A 404 -36.19 21.50 -42.00
CA GLN A 404 -36.68 20.21 -41.51
C GLN A 404 -35.71 19.11 -41.97
N ARG A 405 -35.25 18.29 -41.02
CA ARG A 405 -34.55 17.04 -41.32
C ARG A 405 -35.59 15.92 -41.31
N ILE A 406 -35.76 15.29 -42.46
CA ILE A 406 -36.66 14.18 -42.72
C ILE A 406 -36.04 12.92 -42.11
N ASP A 407 -36.81 12.21 -41.30
CA ASP A 407 -36.51 10.86 -40.83
C ASP A 407 -36.70 9.87 -42.00
N SER A 408 -35.75 8.96 -42.16
CA SER A 408 -35.89 7.77 -42.99
C SER A 408 -35.59 6.54 -42.12
N LEU A 409 -36.59 5.65 -42.11
CA LEU A 409 -36.79 4.39 -41.38
C LEU A 409 -35.58 3.48 -41.19
#